data_AF-A0A958PXK1-F1
#
_entry.id   AF-A0A958PXK1-F1
#
_cell.length_a   1.000
_cell.length_b   1.000
_cell.length_c   1.000
_cell.angle_alpha   90.00
_cell.angle_beta   90.00
_cell.angle_gamma   90.00
#
_symmetry.space_group_name_H-M   'P 1'
#
loop_
_entity.id
_entity.type
_entity.pdbx_description
1 polymer ?
#
loop_
_entity_poly.entity_id
_entity_poly.type
_entity_poly.pdbx_seq_one_letter_code
_entity_poly.pdbx_strand_id
1 'polypeptide(L)'
;ALIMLIGLLAKNAILIVEFALQRRRRGESLFDSAIHGAKARLRPILMTSFAFITGLLPLVLAKGVGAEGNNSIGTGAAGGMLIGTLLGVFVIPSLYIFFQWLQELISKKVIHHHEDDNQLENHA
;
A
#
# COMPACT_ATOMS: atom_id res chain seq x y z
N ALA A 1 6.92 -4.61 -18.60
CA ALA A 1 5.83 -3.89 -17.90
C ALA A 1 5.63 -4.38 -16.47
N LEU A 2 5.42 -5.68 -16.22
CA LEU A 2 5.03 -6.20 -14.90
C LEU A 2 6.01 -5.88 -13.76
N ILE A 3 7.31 -6.11 -13.94
CA ILE A 3 8.34 -5.85 -12.90
C ILE A 3 8.31 -4.38 -12.45
N MET A 4 8.19 -3.47 -13.41
CA MET A 4 8.08 -2.03 -13.14
C MET A 4 6.77 -1.70 -12.41
N LEU A 5 5.63 -2.26 -12.83
CA LEU A 5 4.34 -2.07 -12.13
C LEU A 5 4.40 -2.54 -10.68
N ILE A 6 5.01 -3.70 -10.43
CA ILE A 6 5.21 -4.22 -9.07
C ILE A 6 5.98 -3.21 -8.24
N GLY A 7 7.10 -2.68 -8.74
CA GLY A 7 7.89 -1.68 -8.02
C GLY A 7 7.16 -0.37 -7.75
N LEU A 8 6.45 0.17 -8.75
CA LEU A 8 5.69 1.42 -8.63
C LEU A 8 4.53 1.29 -7.62
N LEU A 9 3.76 0.19 -7.72
CA LEU A 9 2.66 -0.09 -6.81
C LEU A 9 3.17 -0.39 -5.39
N ALA A 10 4.25 -1.16 -5.25
CA ALA A 10 4.88 -1.42 -3.97
C ALA A 10 5.37 -0.13 -3.29
N LYS A 11 6.03 0.78 -4.03
CA LYS A 11 6.45 2.09 -3.52
C LYS A 11 5.26 2.89 -3.00
N ASN A 12 4.16 2.91 -3.75
CA ASN A 12 2.95 3.63 -3.35
C ASN A 12 2.33 3.00 -2.09
N ALA A 13 2.33 1.67 -1.99
CA ALA A 13 1.81 0.93 -0.85
C ALA A 13 2.63 1.11 0.43
N ILE A 14 3.95 0.94 0.35
CA ILE A 14 4.81 1.06 1.53
C ILE A 14 4.70 2.46 2.14
N LEU A 15 4.59 3.50 1.32
CA LEU A 15 4.46 4.86 1.83
C LEU A 15 3.11 5.10 2.52
N ILE A 16 1.99 4.56 2.01
CA ILE A 16 0.70 4.65 2.71
C ILE A 16 0.81 3.99 4.09
N VAL A 17 1.33 2.76 4.14
CA VAL A 17 1.47 1.98 5.37
C VAL A 17 2.42 2.65 6.35
N GLU A 18 3.56 3.16 5.88
CA GLU A 18 4.54 3.83 6.72
C GLU A 18 3.97 5.11 7.34
N PHE A 19 3.28 5.95 6.56
CA PHE A 19 2.64 7.16 7.10
C PHE A 19 1.52 6.81 8.09
N ALA A 20 0.72 5.78 7.81
CA ALA A 20 -0.31 5.31 8.75
C ALA A 20 0.31 4.81 10.05
N LEU A 21 1.37 3.99 9.97
CA LEU A 21 2.08 3.48 11.14
C LEU A 21 2.74 4.59 11.96
N GLN A 22 3.37 5.57 11.31
CA GLN A 22 3.93 6.74 11.98
C GLN A 22 2.84 7.52 12.72
N ARG A 23 1.62 7.60 12.18
CA ARG A 23 0.50 8.30 12.82
C ARG A 23 -0.09 7.50 14.00
N ARG A 24 -0.18 6.17 13.86
CA ARG A 24 -0.56 5.25 14.94
C ARG A 24 0.41 5.35 16.13
N ARG A 25 1.72 5.44 15.86
CA ARG A 25 2.75 5.66 16.89
C ARG A 25 2.65 7.02 17.59
N ARG A 26 2.02 8.03 16.96
CA ARG A 26 1.71 9.33 17.58
C ARG A 26 0.42 9.30 18.39
N GLY A 27 -0.18 8.12 18.60
CA GLY A 27 -1.37 7.94 19.43
C GLY A 27 -2.70 8.06 18.70
N GLU A 28 -2.72 8.17 17.37
CA GLU A 28 -3.99 8.20 16.62
C GLU A 28 -4.71 6.85 16.65
N SER A 29 -6.04 6.88 16.52
CA SER A 29 -6.86 5.67 16.40
C SER A 29 -6.46 4.88 15.15
N LEU A 30 -6.74 3.57 15.13
CA LEU A 30 -6.35 2.70 14.03
C LEU A 30 -6.94 3.17 12.70
N PHE A 31 -8.22 3.54 12.73
CA PHE A 31 -8.96 4.01 11.57
C PHE A 31 -8.45 5.38 11.12
N ASP A 32 -8.27 6.34 12.04
CA ASP A 32 -7.80 7.68 11.69
C ASP A 32 -6.38 7.65 11.11
N SER A 33 -5.51 6.81 11.68
CA SER A 33 -4.14 6.61 11.20
C SER A 33 -4.14 6.13 9.75
N ALA A 34 -4.99 5.16 9.41
CA ALA A 34 -5.12 4.62 8.06
C ALA A 34 -5.62 5.69 7.07
N ILE A 35 -6.65 6.44 7.45
CA ILE A 35 -7.24 7.49 6.60
C ILE A 35 -6.27 8.65 6.38
N HIS A 36 -5.59 9.12 7.44
CA HIS A 36 -4.60 10.19 7.32
C HIS A 36 -3.39 9.76 6.48
N GLY A 37 -2.92 8.52 6.66
CA GLY A 37 -1.85 7.95 5.82
C GLY A 37 -2.25 7.88 4.34
N ALA A 38 -3.45 7.40 4.04
CA ALA A 38 -3.99 7.35 2.68
C ALA A 38 -4.13 8.74 2.05
N LYS A 39 -4.71 9.71 2.77
CA LYS A 39 -4.91 11.08 2.30
C LYS A 39 -3.58 11.79 1.98
N ALA A 40 -2.57 11.63 2.83
CA ALA A 40 -1.25 12.23 2.62
C ALA A 40 -0.58 11.77 1.31
N ARG A 41 -0.91 10.55 0.87
CA ARG A 41 -0.31 9.93 -0.32
C ARG A 41 -1.16 10.02 -1.57
N LEU A 42 -2.46 10.31 -1.46
CA LEU A 42 -3.37 10.36 -2.59
C LEU A 42 -2.88 11.30 -3.70
N ARG A 43 -2.52 12.54 -3.37
CA ARG A 43 -2.06 13.53 -4.36
C ARG A 43 -0.72 13.12 -5.01
N PRO A 44 0.32 12.70 -4.25
CA PRO A 44 1.53 12.13 -4.83
C PRO A 44 1.30 10.90 -5.73
N ILE A 45 0.42 9.97 -5.32
CA ILE A 45 0.13 8.75 -6.08
C ILE A 45 -0.56 9.09 -7.41
N LEU A 46 -1.56 9.96 -7.38
CA LEU A 46 -2.24 10.39 -8.60
C LEU A 46 -1.27 11.12 -9.54
N MET A 47 -0.39 11.97 -9.01
CA MET A 47 0.62 12.67 -9.81
C MET A 47 1.53 11.69 -10.57
N THR A 48 2.07 10.68 -9.88
CA THR A 48 2.98 9.72 -10.53
C THR A 48 2.25 8.83 -11.53
N SER A 49 1.06 8.34 -11.17
CA SER A 49 0.28 7.49 -12.06
C SER A 49 -0.16 8.22 -13.33
N PHE A 50 -0.67 9.46 -13.22
CA PHE A 50 -1.04 10.25 -14.39
C PHE A 50 0.16 10.65 -15.26
N ALA A 51 1.29 11.02 -14.65
CA ALA A 51 2.51 11.31 -15.38
C ALA A 51 3.01 10.08 -16.15
N PHE A 52 2.96 8.92 -15.51
CA PHE A 52 3.38 7.65 -16.12
C PHE A 52 2.48 7.26 -17.29
N ILE A 53 1.16 7.31 -17.12
CA ILE A 53 0.18 6.97 -18.17
C ILE A 53 0.33 7.92 -19.37
N THR A 54 0.44 9.22 -19.11
CA THR A 54 0.64 10.23 -20.18
C THR A 54 1.97 10.00 -20.89
N GLY A 55 3.03 9.67 -20.15
CA GLY A 55 4.35 9.37 -20.73
C GLY A 55 4.35 8.12 -21.61
N LEU A 56 3.43 7.17 -21.38
CA LEU A 56 3.26 5.98 -22.21
C LEU A 56 2.33 6.18 -23.40
N LEU A 57 1.64 7.32 -23.51
CA LEU A 57 0.67 7.57 -24.58
C LEU A 57 1.27 7.41 -26.00
N PRO A 58 2.51 7.86 -26.30
CA PRO A 58 3.13 7.63 -27.60
C PRO A 58 3.39 6.14 -27.89
N LEU A 59 3.66 5.36 -26.84
CA LEU A 59 3.93 3.93 -26.93
C LEU A 59 2.65 3.12 -27.18
N VAL A 60 1.52 3.57 -26.63
CA VAL A 60 0.19 2.99 -26.84
C VAL A 60 -0.36 3.31 -28.23
N LEU A 61 0.07 4.43 -28.83
CA LEU A 61 -0.37 4.89 -30.15
C LEU A 61 0.67 4.61 -31.24
N ALA A 62 1.69 3.80 -30.94
CA ALA A 62 2.79 3.54 -31.86
C ALA A 62 2.29 2.78 -33.10
N LYS A 63 2.75 3.22 -34.28
CA LYS A 63 2.46 2.59 -35.59
C LYS A 63 3.77 2.40 -36.35
N GLY A 64 3.87 1.30 -37.10
CA GLY A 64 5.07 0.95 -37.87
C GLY A 64 5.86 -0.22 -37.25
N VAL A 65 7.17 -0.26 -37.53
CA VAL A 65 8.04 -1.36 -37.09
C VAL A 65 8.12 -1.41 -35.57
N GLY A 66 7.85 -2.58 -34.97
CA GLY A 66 7.82 -2.76 -33.52
C GLY A 66 6.57 -2.22 -32.83
N ALA A 67 5.54 -1.80 -33.58
CA ALA A 67 4.28 -1.30 -33.01
C ALA A 67 3.60 -2.32 -32.10
N GLU A 68 3.55 -3.60 -32.47
CA GLU A 68 2.95 -4.65 -31.63
C GLU A 68 3.64 -4.77 -30.26
N GLY A 69 4.97 -4.69 -30.22
CA GLY A 69 5.73 -4.73 -28.97
C GLY A 69 5.51 -3.48 -28.11
N ASN A 70 5.57 -2.31 -28.73
CA ASN A 70 5.37 -1.03 -28.05
C ASN A 70 3.93 -0.88 -27.51
N ASN A 71 2.93 -1.21 -28.32
CA ASN A 71 1.52 -1.15 -27.92
C ASN A 71 1.21 -2.18 -26.83
N SER A 72 1.77 -3.39 -26.90
CA SER A 72 1.59 -4.41 -25.86
C SER A 72 2.17 -3.95 -24.51
N ILE A 73 3.41 -3.44 -24.50
CA ILE A 73 4.05 -2.94 -23.28
C ILE A 73 3.34 -1.69 -22.75
N GLY A 74 3.04 -0.73 -23.64
CA GLY A 74 2.39 0.53 -23.30
C GLY A 74 1.00 0.32 -22.74
N THR A 75 0.16 -0.47 -23.41
CA THR A 75 -1.22 -0.72 -22.99
C THR A 75 -1.27 -1.52 -21.69
N GLY A 76 -0.45 -2.57 -21.57
CA GLY A 76 -0.36 -3.36 -20.35
C GLY A 76 0.12 -2.55 -19.14
N ALA A 77 1.12 -1.68 -19.35
CA ALA A 77 1.62 -0.81 -18.29
C ALA A 77 0.64 0.31 -17.92
N ALA A 78 0.02 0.98 -18.89
CA ALA A 78 -0.95 2.05 -18.64
C ALA A 78 -2.21 1.52 -17.94
N GLY A 79 -2.77 0.43 -18.43
CA GLY A 79 -3.93 -0.24 -17.82
C GLY A 79 -3.61 -0.78 -16.43
N GLY A 80 -2.46 -1.45 -16.27
CA GLY A 80 -2.03 -1.96 -14.97
C GLY A 80 -1.78 -0.85 -13.94
N MET A 81 -1.22 0.28 -14.35
CA MET A 81 -1.03 1.44 -13.47
C MET A 81 -2.38 2.04 -13.05
N LEU A 82 -3.33 2.21 -13.98
CA LEU A 82 -4.68 2.71 -13.69
C LEU A 82 -5.38 1.82 -12.66
N ILE A 83 -5.56 0.55 -13.00
CA ILE A 83 -6.30 -0.41 -12.17
C ILE A 83 -5.59 -0.60 -10.83
N GLY A 84 -4.27 -0.79 -10.84
CA GLY A 84 -3.47 -0.98 -9.62
C GLY A 84 -3.49 0.23 -8.71
N THR A 85 -3.53 1.45 -9.25
CA THR A 85 -3.62 2.68 -8.45
C THR A 85 -5.00 2.83 -7.83
N LEU A 86 -6.08 2.67 -8.62
CA LEU A 86 -7.45 2.78 -8.09
C LEU A 86 -7.69 1.74 -7.00
N LEU A 87 -7.39 0.46 -7.27
CA LEU A 87 -7.58 -0.60 -6.29
C LEU A 87 -6.63 -0.42 -5.09
N GLY A 88 -5.37 -0.09 -5.33
CA GLY A 88 -4.38 0.08 -4.27
C GLY A 88 -4.77 1.14 -3.24
N VAL A 89 -5.26 2.31 -3.68
CA VAL A 89 -5.66 3.40 -2.78
C VAL A 89 -6.74 2.96 -1.77
N PHE A 90 -7.64 2.04 -2.13
CA PHE A 90 -8.68 1.54 -1.23
C PHE A 90 -8.28 0.26 -0.48
N VAL A 91 -7.61 -0.67 -1.17
CA VAL A 91 -7.25 -1.98 -0.62
C VAL A 91 -6.13 -1.86 0.41
N ILE A 92 -5.14 -0.99 0.20
CA ILE A 92 -3.97 -0.88 1.07
C ILE A 92 -4.34 -0.36 2.48
N PRO A 93 -5.13 0.73 2.65
CA PRO A 93 -5.57 1.15 3.98
C PRO A 93 -6.43 0.09 4.68
N SER A 94 -7.27 -0.62 3.93
CA SER A 94 -8.12 -1.69 4.46
C SER A 94 -7.30 -2.87 4.99
N LEU A 95 -6.30 -3.30 4.22
CA LEU A 95 -5.35 -4.34 4.65
C LEU A 95 -4.53 -3.88 5.87
N TYR A 96 -4.09 -2.62 5.89
CA TYR A 96 -3.39 -2.07 7.06
C TYR A 96 -4.25 -2.16 8.33
N ILE A 97 -5.52 -1.75 8.28
CA ILE A 97 -6.44 -1.86 9.42
C ILE A 97 -6.58 -3.32 9.86
N PHE A 98 -6.81 -4.24 8.92
CA PHE A 98 -6.97 -5.66 9.21
C PHE A 98 -5.75 -6.27 9.90
N PHE A 99 -4.55 -6.06 9.34
CA PHE A 99 -3.32 -6.62 9.89
C PHE A 99 -2.92 -5.98 11.23
N GLN A 100 -3.09 -4.67 11.36
CA GLN A 100 -2.78 -3.96 12.61
C GLN A 100 -3.74 -4.35 13.73
N TRP A 101 -5.03 -4.54 13.42
CA TRP A 101 -6.01 -5.08 14.38
C TRP A 101 -5.64 -6.49 14.84
N LEU A 102 -5.27 -7.38 13.89
CA LEU A 102 -4.83 -8.73 14.19
C LEU A 102 -3.56 -8.74 15.06
N GLN A 103 -2.61 -7.86 14.78
CA GLN A 103 -1.39 -7.73 15.57
C GLN A 103 -1.70 -7.29 17.01
N GLU A 104 -2.59 -6.32 17.21
CA GLU A 104 -2.96 -5.84 18.54
C GLU A 104 -3.66 -6.92 19.38
N LEU A 105 -4.49 -7.77 18.76
CA LEU A 105 -5.10 -8.92 19.41
C LEU A 105 -4.07 -9.95 19.88
N ILE A 106 -3.10 -10.27 19.03
CA ILE A 106 -2.05 -11.24 19.35
C ILE A 106 -1.13 -10.69 20.44
N SER A 107 -0.71 -9.42 20.34
CA SER A 107 0.13 -8.79 21.37
C SER A 107 -0.56 -8.70 22.73
N LYS A 108 -1.87 -8.41 22.78
CA LYS A 108 -2.61 -8.36 24.06
C LYS A 108 -2.64 -9.72 24.75
N LYS A 109 -2.68 -10.82 23.99
CA LYS A 109 -2.64 -12.19 24.51
C LYS A 109 -1.27 -12.55 25.13
N VAL A 110 -0.17 -12.03 24.58
CA VAL A 110 1.19 -12.30 25.08
C VAL A 110 1.46 -11.62 26.42
N ILE A 111 0.96 -10.39 26.62
CA ILE A 111 1.16 -9.64 27.88
C ILE A 111 0.43 -10.32 29.05
N HIS A 112 -0.83 -10.75 28.84
CA HIS A 112 -1.60 -11.41 29.90
C HIS A 112 -1.02 -12.76 30.33
N HIS A 113 -0.39 -13.52 29.41
CA HIS A 113 0.24 -14.79 29.78
C HIS A 113 1.49 -14.62 30.65
N HIS A 114 2.22 -13.50 30.47
CA HIS A 114 3.40 -13.21 31.29
C HIS A 114 3.07 -12.69 32.70
N GLU A 115 1.91 -12.04 32.90
CA GLU A 115 1.47 -11.65 34.24
C GLU A 115 0.96 -12.84 35.06
N ASP A 116 0.28 -13.80 34.42
CA ASP A 116 -0.22 -15.00 35.10
C ASP A 116 0.93 -15.91 35.59
N ASP A 117 1.95 -16.17 34.75
CA ASP A 117 3.11 -17.00 35.15
C ASP A 117 3.94 -16.33 36.26
N ASN A 118 4.14 -15.01 36.18
CA ASN A 118 4.93 -14.26 37.16
C ASN A 118 4.19 -14.07 38.50
N GLN A 119 2.85 -14.13 38.51
CA GLN A 119 2.06 -14.18 39.74
C GLN A 119 2.07 -15.57 40.38
N LEU A 120 2.10 -16.65 39.59
CA LEU A 120 2.23 -18.02 40.12
C LEU A 120 3.63 -18.29 40.70
N GLU A 121 4.68 -17.73 40.10
CA GLU A 121 6.06 -17.89 40.57
C GLU A 121 6.37 -17.06 41.84
N ASN A 122 5.77 -15.87 42.00
CA ASN A 122 5.93 -15.05 43.21
C ASN A 122 5.07 -15.50 44.41
N HIS A 123 4.14 -16.45 44.21
CA HIS A 123 3.27 -16.99 45.25
C HIS A 123 3.60 -18.46 45.63
N ALA A 124 4.67 -19.04 45.08
CA ALA A 124 5.23 -20.35 45.43
C ALA A 124 6.49 -20.22 46.29
#